data_AF-A0A819YS29-F1
#
_entry.id   AF-A0A819YS29-F1
#
_cell.length_a   1.000
_cell.length_b   1.000
_cell.length_c   1.000
_cell.angle_alpha   90.00
_cell.angle_beta   90.00
_cell.angle_gamma   90.00
#
_symmetry.space_group_name_H-M   'P 1'
#
loop_
_entity.id
_entity.type
_entity.pdbx_description
1 polymer ?
#
loop_
_entity_poly.entity_id
_entity_poly.type
_entity_poly.pdbx_seq_one_letter_code
_entity_poly.pdbx_strand_id
1 'polypeptide(L)'
;MTRSAEFTDKLQQNVDIYGTLKSELETLRAKFPQQFPKPIYVLSSVDLNMKDQWKERLIQAKYNESGERIILIPCYVGNSLWVGVIIKFTADEHIEQAEFFDQVMESGFIPNTFQEQFAEVYQGCNLRSGDCKKHTDQTQSARFTIEKLLSAVEEGKNSELEGECPITKENPMNPYNDFSSMPSCAERSINSLLYHLSLKLASKVLLSDNTSVVFDQTETEIEKEFQFLKERLKIEESKYAKVHDLVENCFIYAKNKNWKVSMTMLRKILKQISPLDITEMFRIIEKVNDAAKLLKDQSVILFLGGTGSGKSTTIHFLAGSKMIETKMKGLNHIAVDLASVKNPDLKNITISPFAQSETRYITPVRVNFKDVGAFSKGSVVLCDSPGFEDTSGSEVDIANGIGIVRAIKGCQSVRPVIFVSYKNIGNQFERLKSLAHMLVGLIPTIEDNRNAFSYIFTKNK
;
A
#
# COMPACT_ATOMS: atom_id res chain seq x y z
N MET A 1 -3.48 11.30 16.48
CA MET A 1 -4.82 11.55 17.06
C MET A 1 -5.07 13.03 17.23
N THR A 2 -4.09 13.83 17.67
CA THR A 2 -4.22 15.31 17.61
C THR A 2 -4.32 15.84 16.17
N ARG A 3 -3.44 15.39 15.26
CA ARG A 3 -3.39 15.88 13.86
C ARG A 3 -4.62 15.57 12.99
N SER A 4 -5.40 14.52 13.29
CA SER A 4 -6.61 14.17 12.50
C SER A 4 -7.86 14.82 13.06
N ALA A 5 -7.96 15.01 14.38
CA ALA A 5 -9.12 15.62 15.02
C ALA A 5 -9.07 17.15 14.86
N GLU A 6 -7.91 17.78 15.11
CA GLU A 6 -7.72 19.24 14.88
C GLU A 6 -7.87 19.62 13.40
N PHE A 7 -7.54 18.72 12.48
CA PHE A 7 -7.69 18.91 11.05
C PHE A 7 -9.16 18.76 10.59
N THR A 8 -9.95 17.94 11.28
CA THR A 8 -11.37 17.74 10.94
C THR A 8 -12.23 18.90 11.46
N ASP A 9 -11.89 19.48 12.62
CA ASP A 9 -12.57 20.65 13.18
C ASP A 9 -12.33 21.92 12.35
N LYS A 10 -11.14 22.09 11.75
CA LYS A 10 -10.80 23.27 10.92
C LYS A 10 -11.53 23.32 9.57
N LEU A 11 -11.97 22.18 9.04
CA LEU A 11 -12.59 22.08 7.71
C LEU A 11 -14.13 22.15 7.72
N GLN A 12 -14.77 22.20 8.90
CA GLN A 12 -16.23 22.12 9.04
C GLN A 12 -16.99 23.45 8.83
N GLN A 13 -16.31 24.59 8.61
CA GLN A 13 -16.96 25.86 8.32
C GLN A 13 -16.20 26.60 7.20
N ASN A 14 -16.75 26.65 5.99
CA ASN A 14 -16.16 27.22 4.77
C ASN A 14 -14.73 26.72 4.46
N VAL A 15 -14.60 25.87 3.45
CA VAL A 15 -13.33 25.22 3.07
C VAL A 15 -12.33 26.27 2.53
N ASP A 16 -11.63 26.96 3.42
CA ASP A 16 -10.45 27.78 3.08
C ASP A 16 -9.26 26.84 2.83
N ILE A 17 -9.29 26.17 1.68
CA ILE A 17 -8.24 25.24 1.26
C ILE A 17 -6.89 25.97 1.12
N TYR A 18 -6.90 27.24 0.72
CA TYR A 18 -5.71 28.06 0.54
C TYR A 18 -5.04 28.33 1.89
N GLY A 19 -5.79 28.86 2.85
CA GLY A 19 -5.29 29.14 4.19
C GLY A 19 -4.82 27.87 4.90
N THR A 20 -5.55 26.77 4.72
CA THR A 20 -5.18 25.46 5.31
C THR A 20 -3.88 24.92 4.69
N LEU A 21 -3.76 24.92 3.36
CA LEU A 21 -2.55 24.46 2.66
C LEU A 21 -1.32 25.30 3.05
N LYS A 22 -1.48 26.63 3.09
CA LYS A 22 -0.41 27.55 3.48
C LYS A 22 0.05 27.32 4.92
N SER A 23 -0.88 27.21 5.86
CA SER A 23 -0.58 26.99 7.28
C SER A 23 0.10 25.63 7.54
N GLU A 24 -0.33 24.57 6.87
CA GLU A 24 0.32 23.26 6.99
C GLU A 24 1.72 23.25 6.37
N LEU A 25 1.93 23.92 5.23
CA LEU A 25 3.25 24.05 4.62
C LEU A 25 4.22 24.80 5.54
N GLU A 26 3.80 25.91 6.13
CA GLU A 26 4.60 26.67 7.10
C GLU A 26 4.96 25.82 8.33
N THR A 27 4.00 25.04 8.83
CA THR A 27 4.20 24.10 9.95
C THR A 27 5.21 23.01 9.59
N LEU A 28 5.16 22.46 8.37
CA LEU A 28 6.08 21.45 7.89
C LEU A 28 7.49 22.01 7.69
N ARG A 29 7.62 23.21 7.11
CA ARG A 29 8.90 23.89 6.93
C ARG A 29 9.58 24.21 8.27
N ALA A 30 8.80 24.62 9.27
CA ALA A 30 9.32 24.88 10.62
C ALA A 30 9.83 23.59 11.30
N LYS A 31 9.17 22.45 11.05
CA LYS A 31 9.54 21.16 11.65
C LYS A 31 10.67 20.44 10.91
N PHE A 32 10.73 20.58 9.58
CA PHE A 32 11.65 19.83 8.71
C PHE A 32 12.32 20.75 7.67
N PRO A 33 13.12 21.75 8.09
CA PRO A 33 13.68 22.74 7.16
C PRO A 33 14.58 22.12 6.07
N GLN A 34 15.24 20.99 6.37
CA GLN A 34 16.10 20.27 5.42
C GLN A 34 15.34 19.56 4.29
N GLN A 35 14.02 19.32 4.43
CA GLN A 35 13.19 18.63 3.43
C GLN A 35 12.60 19.57 2.37
N PHE A 36 12.81 20.88 2.52
CA PHE A 36 12.28 21.91 1.63
C PHE A 36 13.39 22.90 1.23
N PRO A 37 14.41 22.45 0.48
CA PRO A 37 15.54 23.31 0.10
C PRO A 37 15.14 24.39 -0.91
N LYS A 38 14.05 24.18 -1.68
CA LYS A 38 13.55 25.11 -2.69
C LYS A 38 12.47 26.04 -2.11
N PRO A 39 12.39 27.31 -2.56
CA PRO A 39 11.24 28.17 -2.30
C PRO A 39 9.93 27.53 -2.77
N ILE A 40 8.92 27.46 -1.89
CA ILE A 40 7.59 26.91 -2.21
C ILE A 40 6.55 28.00 -1.98
N TYR A 41 5.74 28.24 -3.01
CA TYR A 41 4.69 29.25 -3.02
C TYR A 41 3.33 28.59 -3.16
N VAL A 42 2.40 28.94 -2.27
CA VAL A 42 1.00 28.56 -2.38
C VAL A 42 0.24 29.75 -2.95
N LEU A 43 -0.40 29.57 -4.09
CA LEU A 43 -1.26 30.58 -4.69
C LEU A 43 -2.70 30.42 -4.21
N SER A 44 -3.46 31.52 -4.16
CA SER A 44 -4.87 31.45 -3.77
C SER A 44 -5.67 30.63 -4.76
N SER A 45 -6.75 30.01 -4.26
CA SER A 45 -7.55 29.08 -5.03
C SER A 45 -8.08 29.66 -6.34
N VAL A 46 -8.20 28.79 -7.33
CA VAL A 46 -8.78 29.10 -8.65
C VAL A 46 -10.11 28.36 -8.78
N ASP A 47 -11.19 29.06 -9.08
CA ASP A 47 -12.45 28.46 -9.53
C ASP A 47 -12.39 28.27 -11.05
N LEU A 48 -12.34 27.01 -11.49
CA LEU A 48 -12.23 26.65 -12.90
C LEU A 48 -13.51 26.95 -13.69
N ASN A 49 -14.62 27.26 -13.02
CA ASN A 49 -15.84 27.73 -13.69
C ASN A 49 -15.79 29.24 -13.99
N MET A 50 -14.85 29.97 -13.35
CA MET A 50 -14.64 31.39 -13.64
C MET A 50 -13.70 31.53 -14.83
N LYS A 51 -14.20 32.21 -15.87
CA LYS A 51 -13.43 32.46 -17.09
C LYS A 51 -12.14 33.24 -16.77
N ASP A 52 -11.05 32.84 -17.41
CA ASP A 52 -9.72 33.48 -17.37
C ASP A 52 -9.00 33.53 -16.00
N GLN A 53 -9.66 33.19 -14.89
CA GLN A 53 -9.05 33.18 -13.55
C GLN A 53 -7.84 32.24 -13.44
N TRP A 54 -7.87 31.11 -14.15
CA TRP A 54 -6.75 30.18 -14.26
C TRP A 54 -5.53 30.83 -14.95
N LYS A 55 -5.75 31.40 -16.13
CA LYS A 55 -4.71 32.08 -16.91
C LYS A 55 -4.09 33.25 -16.14
N GLU A 56 -4.90 34.08 -15.50
CA GLU A 56 -4.42 35.17 -14.65
C GLU A 56 -3.54 34.65 -13.51
N ARG A 57 -3.91 33.52 -12.91
CA ARG A 57 -3.12 32.90 -11.84
C ARG A 57 -1.76 32.43 -12.33
N LEU A 58 -1.71 31.83 -13.51
CA LEU A 58 -0.46 31.39 -14.12
C LEU A 58 0.44 32.58 -14.48
N ILE A 59 -0.14 33.68 -14.97
CA ILE A 59 0.60 34.93 -15.23
C ILE A 59 1.18 35.49 -13.93
N GLN A 60 0.39 35.55 -12.85
CA GLN A 60 0.89 35.95 -11.52
C GLN A 60 2.05 35.05 -11.07
N ALA A 61 1.92 33.74 -11.22
CA ALA A 61 2.93 32.74 -10.88
C ALA A 61 4.25 32.94 -11.65
N LYS A 62 4.16 33.38 -12.91
CA LYS A 62 5.29 33.59 -13.81
C LYS A 62 6.05 34.88 -13.50
N TYR A 63 5.36 35.98 -13.18
CA TYR A 63 5.98 37.31 -13.05
C TYR A 63 6.31 37.72 -11.61
N ASN A 64 5.62 37.17 -10.60
CA ASN A 64 5.82 37.59 -9.21
C ASN A 64 6.98 36.88 -8.51
N GLU A 65 7.44 35.76 -9.05
CA GLU A 65 8.46 34.91 -8.44
C GLU A 65 9.48 34.50 -9.49
N SER A 66 10.78 34.57 -9.20
CA SER A 66 11.88 34.28 -10.14
C SER A 66 12.84 33.23 -9.59
N GLY A 67 13.54 32.51 -10.48
CA GLY A 67 14.52 31.47 -10.11
C GLY A 67 13.91 30.12 -9.73
N GLU A 68 14.74 29.23 -9.16
CA GLU A 68 14.36 27.85 -8.78
C GLU A 68 13.28 27.87 -7.70
N ARG A 69 12.10 27.29 -7.99
CA ARG A 69 10.94 27.36 -7.09
C ARG A 69 9.89 26.30 -7.39
N ILE A 70 8.99 26.09 -6.44
CA ILE A 70 7.81 25.23 -6.59
C ILE A 70 6.56 26.05 -6.31
N ILE A 71 5.54 25.88 -7.14
CA ILE A 71 4.25 26.56 -7.04
C ILE A 71 3.15 25.52 -6.82
N LEU A 72 2.31 25.74 -5.81
CA LEU A 72 1.15 24.91 -5.46
C LEU A 72 -0.12 25.72 -5.64
N ILE A 73 -1.06 25.18 -6.41
CA ILE A 73 -2.32 25.84 -6.74
C ILE A 73 -3.49 24.89 -6.45
N PRO A 74 -4.31 25.16 -5.43
CA PRO A 74 -5.58 24.47 -5.26
C PRO A 74 -6.61 25.03 -6.25
N CYS A 75 -7.29 24.14 -6.98
CA CYS A 75 -8.29 24.51 -7.98
C CYS A 75 -9.64 23.86 -7.65
N TYR A 76 -10.72 24.60 -7.83
CA TYR A 76 -12.10 24.16 -7.65
C TYR A 76 -12.72 23.89 -9.03
N VAL A 77 -13.18 22.67 -9.28
CA VAL A 77 -13.59 22.22 -10.64
C VAL A 77 -15.12 22.24 -10.84
N GLY A 78 -15.86 22.91 -9.95
CA GLY A 78 -17.32 22.77 -9.88
C GLY A 78 -17.76 21.44 -9.25
N ASN A 79 -19.07 21.26 -9.07
CA ASN A 79 -19.67 20.08 -8.41
C ASN A 79 -19.10 19.76 -7.01
N SER A 80 -18.68 20.79 -6.27
CA SER A 80 -18.14 20.66 -4.92
C SER A 80 -16.83 19.85 -4.85
N LEU A 81 -15.93 19.99 -5.83
CA LEU A 81 -14.69 19.20 -5.90
C LEU A 81 -13.44 20.05 -6.04
N TRP A 82 -12.40 19.66 -5.29
CA TRP A 82 -11.07 20.29 -5.30
C TRP A 82 -10.02 19.40 -5.97
N VAL A 83 -9.19 20.00 -6.82
CA VAL A 83 -8.01 19.40 -7.46
C VAL A 83 -6.77 20.23 -7.15
N GLY A 84 -5.59 19.67 -7.37
CA GLY A 84 -4.31 20.35 -7.12
C GLY A 84 -3.46 20.46 -8.37
N VAL A 85 -2.74 21.57 -8.50
CA VAL A 85 -1.67 21.75 -9.49
C VAL A 85 -0.34 22.02 -8.81
N ILE A 86 0.71 21.36 -9.30
CA ILE A 86 2.10 21.65 -8.93
C ILE A 86 2.89 22.06 -10.17
N ILE A 87 3.73 23.08 -10.03
CA ILE A 87 4.68 23.51 -11.06
C ILE A 87 6.05 23.68 -10.42
N LYS A 88 7.07 23.02 -10.96
CA LYS A 88 8.47 23.14 -10.51
C LYS A 88 9.29 23.82 -11.58
N PHE A 89 10.01 24.87 -11.18
CA PHE A 89 10.90 25.64 -12.01
C PHE A 89 12.35 25.35 -11.64
N THR A 90 13.20 25.21 -12.65
CA THR A 90 14.65 25.20 -12.49
C THR A 90 15.19 26.61 -12.21
N ALA A 91 16.48 26.70 -11.86
CA ALA A 91 17.16 27.98 -11.70
C ALA A 91 17.08 28.87 -12.96
N ASP A 92 17.06 28.26 -14.15
CA ASP A 92 16.94 28.92 -15.45
C ASP A 92 15.47 29.19 -15.85
N GLU A 93 14.54 29.14 -14.89
CA GLU A 93 13.10 29.39 -15.07
C GLU A 93 12.37 28.47 -16.05
N HIS A 94 12.97 27.33 -16.40
CA HIS A 94 12.31 26.30 -17.18
C HIS A 94 11.44 25.42 -16.29
N ILE A 95 10.29 24.98 -16.81
CA ILE A 95 9.43 24.05 -16.10
C ILE A 95 10.04 22.64 -16.16
N GLU A 96 10.49 22.14 -15.01
CA GLU A 96 10.95 20.76 -14.84
C GLU A 96 9.77 19.79 -14.73
N GLN A 97 8.72 20.20 -14.01
CA GLN A 97 7.55 19.38 -13.71
C GLN A 97 6.30 20.26 -13.65
N ALA A 98 5.22 19.85 -14.31
CA ALA A 98 3.90 20.47 -14.16
C ALA A 98 2.82 19.38 -14.14
N GLU A 99 2.14 19.21 -13.02
CA GLU A 99 1.19 18.11 -12.81
C GLU A 99 -0.15 18.59 -12.27
N PHE A 100 -1.21 17.96 -12.78
CA PHE A 100 -2.62 18.12 -12.40
C PHE A 100 -3.11 16.88 -11.68
N PHE A 101 -3.52 17.02 -10.43
CA PHE A 101 -4.04 15.93 -9.62
C PHE A 101 -5.57 15.91 -9.66
N ASP A 102 -6.13 15.17 -10.62
CA ASP A 102 -7.57 14.95 -10.74
C ASP A 102 -8.03 13.77 -9.88
N GLN A 103 -9.08 13.97 -9.08
CA GLN A 103 -9.66 12.96 -8.19
C GLN A 103 -10.92 12.28 -8.76
N VAL A 104 -11.42 12.72 -9.92
CA VAL A 104 -12.78 12.39 -10.37
C VAL A 104 -12.81 11.91 -11.81
N MET A 105 -12.06 12.55 -12.70
CA MET A 105 -12.14 12.20 -14.12
C MET A 105 -11.35 10.93 -14.41
N GLU A 106 -11.77 10.17 -15.43
CA GLU A 106 -11.04 8.99 -15.89
C GLU A 106 -9.55 9.35 -16.07
N SER A 107 -8.67 8.48 -15.56
CA SER A 107 -7.22 8.72 -15.51
C SER A 107 -6.71 9.37 -16.79
N GLY A 108 -6.21 10.60 -16.70
CA GLY A 108 -5.61 11.33 -17.84
C GLY A 108 -6.42 12.47 -18.43
N PHE A 109 -7.62 12.80 -17.93
CA PHE A 109 -8.40 13.92 -18.47
C PHE A 109 -8.00 15.26 -17.83
N ILE A 110 -7.35 16.12 -18.61
CA ILE A 110 -7.19 17.56 -18.30
C ILE A 110 -8.12 18.30 -19.26
N PRO A 111 -9.01 19.20 -18.79
CA PRO A 111 -9.89 19.95 -19.68
C PRO A 111 -9.07 20.69 -20.77
N ASN A 112 -9.43 20.53 -22.05
CA ASN A 112 -8.68 21.13 -23.16
C ASN A 112 -8.47 22.64 -23.00
N THR A 113 -9.50 23.35 -22.52
CA THR A 113 -9.44 24.78 -22.21
C THR A 113 -8.37 25.13 -21.17
N PHE A 114 -8.14 24.24 -20.21
CA PHE A 114 -7.15 24.39 -19.15
C PHE A 114 -5.73 24.16 -19.68
N GLN A 115 -5.59 23.15 -20.53
CA GLN A 115 -4.34 22.84 -21.23
C GLN A 115 -3.92 23.97 -22.17
N GLU A 116 -4.86 24.51 -22.94
CA GLU A 116 -4.63 25.62 -23.86
C GLU A 116 -4.18 26.89 -23.12
N GLN A 117 -4.88 27.25 -22.04
CA GLN A 117 -4.49 28.40 -21.20
C GLN A 117 -3.12 28.21 -20.53
N PHE A 118 -2.78 26.97 -20.13
CA PHE A 118 -1.46 26.66 -19.58
C PHE A 118 -0.36 26.82 -20.64
N ALA A 119 -0.56 26.25 -21.83
CA ALA A 119 0.38 26.34 -22.94
C ALA A 119 0.56 27.78 -23.47
N GLU A 120 -0.47 28.62 -23.36
CA GLU A 120 -0.39 30.04 -23.73
C GLU A 120 0.56 30.81 -22.80
N VAL A 121 0.55 30.51 -21.50
CA VAL A 121 1.42 31.17 -20.51
C VAL A 121 2.83 30.56 -20.50
N TYR A 122 2.92 29.24 -20.64
CA TYR A 122 4.16 28.47 -20.65
C TYR A 122 4.34 27.75 -21.99
N GLN A 123 4.81 28.49 -22.98
CA GLN A 123 5.01 27.98 -24.34
C GLN A 123 5.87 26.72 -24.36
N GLY A 124 5.42 25.70 -25.08
CA GLY A 124 6.13 24.41 -25.23
C GLY A 124 6.03 23.48 -24.01
N CYS A 125 5.29 23.85 -22.96
CA CYS A 125 5.08 23.01 -21.78
C CYS A 125 3.64 22.50 -21.73
N ASN A 126 3.49 21.23 -21.38
CA ASN A 126 2.19 20.59 -21.20
C ASN A 126 2.00 20.15 -19.75
N LEU A 127 0.81 20.42 -19.22
CA LEU A 127 0.38 19.87 -17.94
C LEU A 127 0.21 18.34 -18.06
N ARG A 128 0.71 17.60 -17.07
CA ARG A 128 0.61 16.12 -17.02
C ARG A 128 -0.40 15.70 -15.96
N SER A 129 -1.13 14.61 -16.19
CA SER A 129 -2.00 14.04 -15.15
C SER A 129 -1.16 13.32 -14.10
N GLY A 130 -1.38 13.63 -12.82
CA GLY A 130 -0.83 12.90 -11.68
C GLY A 130 -1.75 11.78 -11.20
N ASP A 131 -1.19 10.75 -10.55
CA ASP A 131 -1.95 9.62 -10.00
C ASP A 131 -2.72 10.04 -8.72
N CYS A 132 -4.05 9.89 -8.71
CA CYS A 132 -4.88 10.14 -7.52
C CYS A 132 -5.99 9.08 -7.32
N LYS A 133 -6.38 8.88 -6.04
CA LYS A 133 -7.50 8.01 -5.65
C LYS A 133 -8.83 8.76 -5.79
N LYS A 134 -9.89 8.05 -6.18
CA LYS A 134 -11.21 8.64 -6.43
C LYS A 134 -11.98 8.95 -5.14
N HIS A 135 -12.59 10.15 -5.07
CA HIS A 135 -13.46 10.59 -3.96
C HIS A 135 -14.68 11.38 -4.47
N THR A 136 -15.78 11.37 -3.70
CA THR A 136 -17.08 11.95 -4.10
C THR A 136 -17.59 13.07 -3.19
N ASP A 137 -16.79 13.56 -2.23
CA ASP A 137 -17.18 14.59 -1.26
C ASP A 137 -16.19 15.78 -1.25
N GLN A 138 -16.70 17.01 -1.08
CA GLN A 138 -15.97 18.27 -1.09
C GLN A 138 -14.93 18.36 0.02
N THR A 139 -15.30 17.94 1.22
CA THR A 139 -14.42 18.00 2.39
C THR A 139 -13.28 17.00 2.24
N GLN A 140 -13.59 15.81 1.72
CA GLN A 140 -12.59 14.78 1.42
C GLN A 140 -11.67 15.20 0.28
N SER A 141 -12.21 15.77 -0.80
CA SER A 141 -11.40 16.20 -1.95
C SER A 141 -10.46 17.36 -1.61
N ALA A 142 -10.90 18.31 -0.79
CA ALA A 142 -10.06 19.39 -0.27
C ALA A 142 -8.90 18.85 0.58
N ARG A 143 -9.21 17.98 1.55
CA ARG A 143 -8.22 17.33 2.40
C ARG A 143 -7.18 16.58 1.58
N PHE A 144 -7.64 15.76 0.63
CA PHE A 144 -6.74 14.93 -0.16
C PHE A 144 -5.86 15.78 -1.10
N THR A 145 -6.42 16.85 -1.66
CA THR A 145 -5.67 17.82 -2.47
C THR A 145 -4.56 18.46 -1.65
N ILE A 146 -4.83 18.86 -0.40
CA ILE A 146 -3.81 19.38 0.51
C ILE A 146 -2.72 18.34 0.78
N GLU A 147 -3.12 17.12 1.18
CA GLU A 147 -2.18 16.03 1.49
C GLU A 147 -1.28 15.71 0.28
N LYS A 148 -1.84 15.70 -0.93
CA LYS A 148 -1.11 15.45 -2.17
C LYS A 148 -0.14 16.56 -2.54
N LEU A 149 -0.60 17.81 -2.53
CA LEU A 149 0.26 18.96 -2.85
C LEU A 149 1.44 19.07 -1.87
N LEU A 150 1.21 18.81 -0.57
CA LEU A 150 2.28 18.78 0.43
C LEU A 150 3.24 17.60 0.22
N SER A 151 2.74 16.40 -0.10
CA SER A 151 3.61 15.25 -0.37
C SER A 151 4.49 15.44 -1.62
N ALA A 152 4.00 16.17 -2.62
CA ALA A 152 4.71 16.39 -3.88
C ALA A 152 5.91 17.35 -3.76
N VAL A 153 5.97 18.13 -2.66
CA VAL A 153 7.06 19.08 -2.37
C VAL A 153 8.03 18.63 -1.28
N GLU A 154 7.75 17.49 -0.62
CA GLU A 154 8.67 16.89 0.34
C GLU A 154 9.84 16.21 -0.42
N GLU A 155 10.92 16.96 -0.68
CA GLU A 155 12.16 16.40 -1.21
C GLU A 155 12.86 15.59 -0.09
N GLY A 156 12.91 14.27 -0.26
CA GLY A 156 13.46 13.34 0.74
C GLY A 156 12.47 12.33 1.34
N LYS A 157 11.17 12.41 0.99
CA LYS A 157 10.15 11.40 1.36
C LYS A 157 9.60 10.57 0.21
N ASN A 158 10.00 10.86 -1.04
CA ASN A 158 9.70 10.00 -2.19
C ASN A 158 10.48 8.66 -2.21
N SER A 159 11.13 8.31 -1.09
CA SER A 159 11.55 6.95 -0.75
C SER A 159 10.69 6.27 0.34
N GLU A 160 9.76 6.95 1.04
CA GLU A 160 9.06 6.34 2.19
C GLU A 160 7.56 6.67 2.37
N LEU A 161 6.93 7.48 1.50
CA LEU A 161 5.47 7.76 1.58
C LEU A 161 4.73 7.58 0.24
N GLU A 162 4.98 6.48 -0.44
CA GLU A 162 3.90 5.68 -1.02
C GLU A 162 3.96 4.37 -0.26
N GLY A 163 2.84 3.96 0.35
CA GLY A 163 2.79 2.87 1.33
C GLY A 163 3.73 1.76 0.93
N GLU A 164 4.70 1.45 1.79
CA GLU A 164 5.81 0.52 1.57
C GLU A 164 5.51 -0.36 0.37
N CYS A 165 6.07 0.01 -0.79
CA CYS A 165 6.12 -0.94 -1.88
C CYS A 165 6.80 -2.18 -1.26
N PRO A 166 6.23 -3.39 -1.31
CA PRO A 166 6.75 -4.58 -0.61
C PRO A 166 8.24 -4.90 -0.90
N ILE A 167 8.82 -4.19 -1.87
CA ILE A 167 10.16 -4.26 -2.41
C ILE A 167 11.26 -3.98 -1.40
N THR A 168 11.05 -3.19 -0.33
CA THR A 168 12.10 -3.08 0.72
C THR A 168 12.29 -4.39 1.48
N LYS A 169 11.41 -5.40 1.29
CA LYS A 169 11.54 -6.75 1.84
C LYS A 169 11.70 -7.86 0.81
N GLU A 170 11.51 -7.62 -0.48
CA GLU A 170 11.68 -8.66 -1.51
C GLU A 170 13.15 -8.79 -1.92
N ASN A 171 13.73 -9.93 -1.57
CA ASN A 171 15.04 -10.35 -2.04
C ASN A 171 15.03 -10.38 -3.57
N PRO A 172 15.99 -9.74 -4.29
CA PRO A 172 16.09 -9.81 -5.75
C PRO A 172 16.18 -11.25 -6.29
N MET A 173 16.45 -12.23 -5.43
CA MET A 173 16.36 -13.66 -5.76
C MET A 173 14.93 -14.17 -5.99
N ASN A 174 13.89 -13.50 -5.47
CA ASN A 174 12.51 -13.94 -5.64
C ASN A 174 12.07 -13.89 -7.12
N PRO A 175 12.18 -12.75 -7.84
CA PRO A 175 11.89 -12.72 -9.28
C PRO A 175 12.74 -13.68 -10.10
N TYR A 176 14.02 -13.86 -9.73
CA TYR A 176 14.93 -14.80 -10.40
C TYR A 176 14.45 -16.24 -10.31
N ASN A 177 14.14 -16.71 -9.09
CA ASN A 177 13.62 -18.04 -8.88
C ASN A 177 12.30 -18.24 -9.63
N ASP A 178 11.45 -17.20 -9.66
CA ASP A 178 10.15 -17.23 -10.31
C ASP A 178 10.30 -17.44 -11.82
N PHE A 179 11.10 -16.64 -12.53
CA PHE A 179 11.21 -16.81 -13.99
C PHE A 179 12.09 -18.00 -14.41
N SER A 180 13.07 -18.42 -13.58
CA SER A 180 14.04 -19.45 -13.96
C SER A 180 13.41 -20.82 -14.25
N SER A 181 12.25 -21.09 -13.65
CA SER A 181 11.51 -22.34 -13.78
C SER A 181 10.30 -22.25 -14.73
N MET A 182 9.97 -21.04 -15.19
CA MET A 182 8.80 -20.80 -16.03
C MET A 182 9.06 -21.22 -17.49
N PRO A 183 8.03 -21.73 -18.20
CA PRO A 183 8.11 -21.90 -19.65
C PRO A 183 8.32 -20.54 -20.34
N SER A 184 8.69 -20.56 -21.62
CA SER A 184 8.75 -19.35 -22.44
C SER A 184 7.36 -18.74 -22.60
N CYS A 185 7.01 -17.77 -21.73
CA CYS A 185 5.75 -17.04 -21.76
C CYS A 185 5.93 -15.55 -21.45
N ALA A 186 4.90 -14.72 -21.69
CA ALA A 186 4.95 -13.29 -21.39
C ALA A 186 5.20 -13.01 -19.90
N GLU A 187 4.62 -13.81 -18.99
CA GLU A 187 4.85 -13.71 -17.55
C GLU A 187 6.32 -13.92 -17.17
N ARG A 188 6.97 -14.94 -17.76
CA ARG A 188 8.40 -15.19 -17.56
C ARG A 188 9.22 -13.96 -17.96
N SER A 189 8.92 -13.36 -19.10
CA SER A 189 9.65 -12.19 -19.60
C SER A 189 9.49 -10.97 -18.71
N ILE A 190 8.29 -10.74 -18.19
CA ILE A 190 8.07 -9.66 -17.23
C ILE A 190 8.87 -9.90 -15.94
N ASN A 191 8.86 -11.12 -15.40
CA ASN A 191 9.63 -11.44 -14.20
C ASN A 191 11.16 -11.32 -14.43
N SER A 192 11.65 -11.72 -15.60
CA SER A 192 13.03 -11.50 -16.04
C SER A 192 13.39 -10.01 -16.08
N LEU A 193 12.54 -9.18 -16.70
CA LEU A 193 12.72 -7.72 -16.73
C LEU A 193 12.71 -7.11 -15.32
N LEU A 194 11.79 -7.53 -14.45
CA LEU A 194 11.72 -7.07 -13.06
C LEU A 194 13.01 -7.40 -12.30
N TYR A 195 13.58 -8.59 -12.50
CA TYR A 195 14.88 -8.97 -11.93
C TYR A 195 16.01 -8.05 -12.41
N HIS A 196 16.17 -7.91 -13.73
CA HIS A 196 17.25 -7.11 -14.31
C HIS A 196 17.16 -5.62 -13.93
N LEU A 197 15.95 -5.06 -13.88
CA LEU A 197 15.72 -3.69 -13.40
C LEU A 197 16.00 -3.54 -11.90
N SER A 198 15.68 -4.56 -11.09
CA SER A 198 15.99 -4.56 -9.66
C SER A 198 17.50 -4.52 -9.43
N LEU A 199 18.29 -5.26 -10.21
CA LEU A 199 19.75 -5.19 -10.18
C LEU A 199 20.26 -3.78 -10.51
N LYS A 200 19.67 -3.12 -11.52
CA LYS A 200 20.04 -1.74 -11.91
C LYS A 200 19.67 -0.69 -10.86
N LEU A 201 18.61 -0.92 -10.10
CA LEU A 201 18.23 -0.05 -8.98
C LEU A 201 19.13 -0.28 -7.77
N ALA A 202 19.44 -1.54 -7.45
CA ALA A 202 20.33 -1.90 -6.35
C ALA A 202 21.79 -1.42 -6.58
N SER A 203 22.28 -1.48 -7.82
CA SER A 203 23.64 -1.04 -8.13
C SER A 203 23.86 0.47 -7.99
N LYS A 204 22.81 1.29 -8.14
CA LYS A 204 22.89 2.74 -7.83
C LYS A 204 23.14 3.02 -6.35
N VAL A 205 22.84 2.08 -5.46
CA VAL A 205 22.98 2.22 -3.99
C VAL A 205 24.36 1.76 -3.51
N LEU A 206 25.09 0.95 -4.30
CA LEU A 206 26.32 0.25 -3.88
C LEU A 206 27.59 0.71 -4.60
N LEU A 207 27.67 1.94 -5.12
CA LEU A 207 28.90 2.44 -5.75
C LEU A 207 29.99 2.76 -4.71
N SER A 208 30.66 1.71 -4.25
CA SER A 208 32.08 1.67 -3.89
C SER A 208 32.71 0.44 -4.56
N ASP A 209 33.51 0.71 -5.59
CA ASP A 209 34.53 -0.11 -6.27
C ASP A 209 34.16 -1.33 -7.16
N ASN A 210 34.69 -1.25 -8.40
CA ASN A 210 35.05 -2.31 -9.36
C ASN A 210 33.95 -3.22 -9.96
N THR A 211 32.92 -2.67 -10.59
CA THR A 211 31.91 -3.49 -11.35
C THR A 211 31.58 -2.99 -12.75
N SER A 212 32.39 -2.16 -13.40
CA SER A 212 32.05 -1.55 -14.71
C SER A 212 31.73 -2.55 -15.85
N VAL A 213 32.28 -3.77 -15.82
CA VAL A 213 32.15 -4.74 -16.93
C VAL A 213 30.82 -5.53 -16.91
N VAL A 214 30.17 -5.71 -15.76
CA VAL A 214 28.90 -6.46 -15.66
C VAL A 214 27.69 -5.61 -16.11
N PHE A 215 27.82 -4.28 -16.09
CA PHE A 215 26.69 -3.38 -16.29
C PHE A 215 26.23 -3.22 -17.74
N ASP A 216 27.12 -3.42 -18.71
CA ASP A 216 26.81 -3.21 -20.14
C ASP A 216 26.00 -4.38 -20.73
N GLN A 217 26.25 -5.59 -20.21
CA GLN A 217 25.49 -6.79 -20.58
C GLN A 217 24.04 -6.72 -20.10
N THR A 218 23.77 -6.12 -18.93
CA THR A 218 22.39 -6.05 -18.39
C THR A 218 21.45 -5.19 -19.24
N GLU A 219 21.92 -4.10 -19.86
CA GLU A 219 21.06 -3.26 -20.72
C GLU A 219 20.73 -3.97 -22.02
N THR A 220 21.70 -4.72 -22.56
CA THR A 220 21.50 -5.59 -23.71
C THR A 220 20.47 -6.70 -23.42
N GLU A 221 20.54 -7.32 -22.24
CA GLU A 221 19.57 -8.35 -21.83
C GLU A 221 18.17 -7.76 -21.59
N ILE A 222 18.06 -6.56 -21.00
CA ILE A 222 16.77 -5.86 -20.86
C ILE A 222 16.13 -5.62 -22.23
N GLU A 223 16.89 -5.12 -23.21
CA GLU A 223 16.39 -4.88 -24.57
C GLU A 223 15.88 -6.19 -25.21
N LYS A 224 16.70 -7.25 -25.17
CA LYS A 224 16.32 -8.56 -25.71
C LYS A 224 15.05 -9.09 -25.07
N GLU A 225 14.94 -9.00 -23.76
CA GLU A 225 13.77 -9.50 -23.03
C GLU A 225 12.52 -8.68 -23.33
N PHE A 226 12.63 -7.37 -23.57
CA PHE A 226 11.50 -6.56 -24.06
C PHE A 226 11.04 -6.99 -25.46
N GLN A 227 11.97 -7.29 -26.38
CA GLN A 227 11.59 -7.79 -27.70
C GLN A 227 10.90 -9.14 -27.61
N PHE A 228 11.46 -10.04 -26.79
CA PHE A 228 10.87 -11.35 -26.55
C PHE A 228 9.48 -11.24 -25.90
N LEU A 229 9.27 -10.34 -24.94
CA LEU A 229 7.96 -10.03 -24.37
C LEU A 229 6.95 -9.57 -25.44
N LYS A 230 7.36 -8.67 -26.34
CA LYS A 230 6.49 -8.19 -27.44
C LYS A 230 6.09 -9.32 -28.38
N GLU A 231 7.00 -10.25 -28.68
CA GLU A 231 6.70 -11.43 -29.50
C GLU A 231 5.75 -12.39 -28.78
N ARG A 232 6.00 -12.67 -27.50
CA ARG A 232 5.14 -13.56 -26.69
C ARG A 232 3.73 -13.04 -26.56
N LEU A 233 3.54 -11.74 -26.32
CA LEU A 233 2.21 -11.13 -26.23
C LEU A 233 1.39 -11.24 -27.53
N LYS A 234 2.05 -11.24 -28.69
CA LYS A 234 1.40 -11.50 -29.99
C LYS A 234 0.93 -12.95 -30.12
N ILE A 235 1.77 -13.90 -29.67
CA ILE A 235 1.48 -15.34 -29.74
C ILE A 235 0.38 -15.72 -28.73
N GLU A 236 0.43 -15.17 -27.52
CA GLU A 236 -0.50 -15.48 -26.43
C GLU A 236 -1.86 -14.76 -26.58
N GLU A 237 -2.12 -14.18 -27.76
CA GLU A 237 -3.36 -13.47 -28.12
C GLU A 237 -3.84 -12.53 -27.00
N SER A 238 -2.94 -11.68 -26.48
CA SER A 238 -3.34 -10.69 -25.50
C SER A 238 -4.29 -9.70 -26.19
N LYS A 239 -5.61 -9.91 -26.03
CA LYS A 239 -6.67 -9.07 -26.66
C LYS A 239 -6.68 -7.62 -26.15
N TYR A 240 -5.72 -7.25 -25.30
CA TYR A 240 -5.64 -5.97 -24.65
C TYR A 240 -4.68 -5.07 -25.42
N ALA A 241 -5.20 -4.29 -26.37
CA ALA A 241 -4.44 -3.20 -27.02
C ALA A 241 -3.74 -2.31 -25.97
N LYS A 242 -4.39 -2.10 -24.82
CA LYS A 242 -3.85 -1.39 -23.65
C LYS A 242 -2.56 -2.01 -23.08
N VAL A 243 -2.40 -3.34 -23.12
CA VAL A 243 -1.19 -4.01 -22.64
C VAL A 243 -0.02 -3.74 -23.57
N HIS A 244 -0.24 -3.77 -24.90
CA HIS A 244 0.79 -3.43 -25.87
C HIS A 244 1.28 -1.98 -25.70
N ASP A 245 0.37 -1.02 -25.54
CA ASP A 245 0.72 0.39 -25.30
C ASP A 245 1.52 0.56 -24.00
N LEU A 246 1.14 -0.16 -22.94
CA LEU A 246 1.86 -0.13 -21.66
C LEU A 246 3.27 -0.71 -21.78
N VAL A 247 3.45 -1.81 -22.53
CA VAL A 247 4.77 -2.40 -22.78
C VAL A 247 5.66 -1.46 -23.58
N GLU A 248 5.13 -0.80 -24.61
CA GLU A 248 5.89 0.16 -25.41
C GLU A 248 6.33 1.38 -24.59
N ASN A 249 5.41 1.95 -23.81
CA ASN A 249 5.73 3.04 -22.90
C ASN A 249 6.76 2.62 -21.85
N CYS A 250 6.60 1.43 -21.26
CA CYS A 250 7.55 0.89 -20.28
C CYS A 250 8.95 0.73 -20.87
N PHE A 251 9.03 0.27 -22.11
CA PHE A 251 10.27 0.13 -22.86
C PHE A 251 10.94 1.49 -23.11
N ILE A 252 10.18 2.52 -23.49
CA ILE A 252 10.69 3.90 -23.63
C ILE A 252 11.28 4.41 -22.31
N TYR A 253 10.59 4.20 -21.18
CA TYR A 253 11.11 4.58 -19.87
C TYR A 253 12.39 3.82 -19.50
N ALA A 254 12.47 2.54 -19.86
CA ALA A 254 13.65 1.73 -19.60
C ALA A 254 14.84 2.23 -20.44
N LYS A 255 14.63 2.52 -21.73
CA LYS A 255 15.66 3.11 -22.60
C LYS A 255 16.17 4.46 -22.08
N ASN A 256 15.28 5.26 -21.49
CA ASN A 256 15.62 6.53 -20.85
C ASN A 256 16.19 6.37 -19.42
N LYS A 257 16.55 5.14 -19.01
CA LYS A 257 17.11 4.80 -17.70
C LYS A 257 16.22 5.17 -16.50
N ASN A 258 14.92 5.30 -16.72
CA ASN A 258 13.93 5.54 -15.67
C ASN A 258 13.44 4.20 -15.07
N TRP A 259 14.37 3.49 -14.44
CA TRP A 259 14.16 2.12 -13.97
C TRP A 259 13.02 1.97 -12.96
N LYS A 260 12.82 2.97 -12.08
CA LYS A 260 11.75 2.94 -11.07
C LYS A 260 10.37 2.98 -11.73
N VAL A 261 10.17 3.89 -12.69
CA VAL A 261 8.90 4.00 -13.43
C VAL A 261 8.66 2.75 -14.28
N SER A 262 9.68 2.26 -14.99
CA SER A 262 9.58 1.00 -15.74
C SER A 262 9.20 -0.18 -14.86
N MET A 263 9.80 -0.30 -13.67
CA MET A 263 9.48 -1.39 -12.74
C MET A 263 8.02 -1.30 -12.23
N THR A 264 7.53 -0.09 -11.94
CA THR A 264 6.12 0.12 -11.57
C THR A 264 5.18 -0.23 -12.72
N MET A 265 5.52 0.13 -13.95
CA MET A 265 4.72 -0.21 -15.14
C MET A 265 4.71 -1.71 -15.42
N LEU A 266 5.85 -2.40 -15.33
CA LEU A 266 5.92 -3.86 -15.48
C LEU A 266 5.02 -4.58 -14.48
N ARG A 267 4.95 -4.11 -13.22
CA ARG A 267 4.00 -4.67 -12.25
C ARG A 267 2.53 -4.43 -12.64
N LYS A 268 2.22 -3.26 -13.20
CA LYS A 268 0.86 -2.97 -13.73
C LYS A 268 0.51 -3.92 -14.89
N ILE A 269 1.47 -4.19 -15.78
CA ILE A 269 1.31 -5.12 -16.89
C ILE A 269 1.16 -6.56 -16.36
N LEU A 270 2.02 -6.98 -15.43
CA LEU A 270 1.97 -8.31 -14.81
C LEU A 270 0.59 -8.60 -14.23
N LYS A 271 0.01 -7.66 -13.46
CA LYS A 271 -1.34 -7.80 -12.90
C LYS A 271 -2.45 -7.93 -13.94
N GLN A 272 -2.26 -7.41 -15.15
CA GLN A 272 -3.25 -7.54 -16.23
C GLN A 272 -3.15 -8.90 -16.94
N ILE A 273 -1.92 -9.40 -17.15
CA ILE A 273 -1.69 -10.66 -17.85
C ILE A 273 -1.79 -11.88 -16.92
N SER A 274 -1.48 -11.70 -15.64
CA SER A 274 -1.52 -12.70 -14.58
C SER A 274 -2.27 -12.08 -13.39
N PRO A 275 -3.62 -12.12 -13.41
CA PRO A 275 -4.45 -11.58 -12.34
C PRO A 275 -4.29 -12.34 -11.01
N LEU A 276 -3.71 -13.53 -11.07
CA LEU A 276 -3.44 -14.38 -9.92
C LEU A 276 -1.95 -14.76 -9.91
N ASP A 277 -1.20 -14.33 -8.91
CA ASP A 277 0.18 -14.76 -8.69
C ASP A 277 0.19 -16.19 -8.11
N ILE A 278 0.23 -17.17 -9.01
CA ILE A 278 0.24 -18.60 -8.67
C ILE A 278 1.50 -18.94 -7.84
N THR A 279 2.62 -18.28 -8.11
CA THR A 279 3.89 -18.59 -7.46
C THR A 279 3.88 -18.11 -6.01
N GLU A 280 3.42 -16.89 -5.77
CA GLU A 280 3.20 -16.39 -4.41
C GLU A 280 2.15 -17.23 -3.68
N MET A 281 1.07 -17.62 -4.35
CA MET A 281 0.08 -18.53 -3.76
C MET A 281 0.73 -19.86 -3.31
N PHE A 282 1.60 -20.47 -4.13
CA PHE A 282 2.32 -21.69 -3.74
C PHE A 282 3.28 -21.45 -2.57
N ARG A 283 4.01 -20.33 -2.55
CA ARG A 283 4.89 -19.95 -1.43
C ARG A 283 4.10 -19.81 -0.12
N ILE A 284 2.91 -19.19 -0.17
CA ILE A 284 2.04 -19.06 1.01
C ILE A 284 1.52 -20.45 1.42
N ILE A 285 1.09 -21.29 0.45
CA ILE A 285 0.65 -22.66 0.71
C ILE A 285 1.75 -23.51 1.35
N GLU A 286 3.02 -23.33 0.96
CA GLU A 286 4.15 -24.04 1.55
C GLU A 286 4.33 -23.66 3.02
N LYS A 287 4.33 -22.36 3.35
CA LYS A 287 4.37 -21.89 4.75
C LYS A 287 3.20 -22.40 5.58
N VAL A 288 2.02 -22.44 4.96
CA VAL A 288 0.82 -23.04 5.54
C VAL A 288 1.01 -24.53 5.83
N ASN A 289 1.66 -25.28 4.94
CA ASN A 289 1.94 -26.71 5.17
C ASN A 289 2.91 -26.91 6.33
N ASP A 290 3.91 -26.04 6.48
CA ASP A 290 4.83 -26.09 7.61
C ASP A 290 4.13 -25.81 8.94
N ALA A 291 3.24 -24.81 8.97
CA ALA A 291 2.38 -24.57 10.13
C ALA A 291 1.48 -25.79 10.42
N ALA A 292 0.90 -26.41 9.41
CA ALA A 292 0.06 -27.61 9.58
C ALA A 292 0.83 -28.80 10.16
N LYS A 293 2.12 -28.97 9.83
CA LYS A 293 2.97 -30.00 10.44
C LYS A 293 3.13 -29.78 11.95
N LEU A 294 3.28 -28.53 12.39
CA LEU A 294 3.40 -28.17 13.81
C LEU A 294 2.09 -28.40 14.59
N LEU A 295 0.95 -28.28 13.91
CA LEU A 295 -0.38 -28.45 14.48
C LEU A 295 -0.87 -29.89 14.50
N LYS A 296 -0.16 -30.80 13.81
CA LYS A 296 -0.57 -32.19 13.67
C LYS A 296 -0.71 -32.87 15.04
N ASP A 297 -1.85 -33.51 15.25
CA ASP A 297 -2.21 -34.24 16.47
C ASP A 297 -2.21 -33.36 17.75
N GLN A 298 -2.24 -32.02 17.60
CA GLN A 298 -2.34 -31.09 18.72
C GLN A 298 -3.79 -30.70 18.99
N SER A 299 -4.08 -30.38 20.25
CA SER A 299 -5.31 -29.68 20.64
C SER A 299 -5.07 -28.17 20.60
N VAL A 300 -5.81 -27.46 19.76
CA VAL A 300 -5.52 -26.06 19.40
C VAL A 300 -6.70 -25.15 19.72
N ILE A 301 -6.38 -23.89 20.05
CA ILE A 301 -7.35 -22.81 20.13
C ILE A 301 -7.17 -21.92 18.90
N LEU A 302 -8.18 -21.88 18.04
CA LEU A 302 -8.13 -21.14 16.78
C LEU A 302 -8.83 -19.79 16.94
N PHE A 303 -8.08 -18.69 16.82
CA PHE A 303 -8.65 -17.36 16.93
C PHE A 303 -9.16 -16.90 15.58
N LEU A 304 -10.43 -16.53 15.50
CA LEU A 304 -11.13 -16.18 14.26
C LEU A 304 -11.79 -14.80 14.39
N GLY A 305 -11.71 -13.96 13.37
CA GLY A 305 -12.36 -12.65 13.34
C GLY A 305 -11.68 -11.67 12.39
N GLY A 306 -12.34 -10.56 12.06
CA GLY A 306 -11.82 -9.56 11.12
C GLY A 306 -10.52 -8.87 11.57
N THR A 307 -9.84 -8.19 10.65
CA THR A 307 -8.63 -7.40 10.94
C THR A 307 -8.92 -6.34 12.00
N GLY A 308 -7.98 -6.16 12.95
CA GLY A 308 -8.13 -5.21 14.07
C GLY A 308 -9.09 -5.65 15.19
N SER A 309 -9.55 -6.92 15.20
CA SER A 309 -10.42 -7.43 16.27
C SER A 309 -9.69 -7.72 17.60
N GLY A 310 -8.35 -7.73 17.58
CA GLY A 310 -7.51 -7.94 18.76
C GLY A 310 -6.87 -9.33 18.87
N LYS A 311 -6.97 -10.20 17.86
CA LYS A 311 -6.46 -11.59 17.88
C LYS A 311 -4.97 -11.67 18.29
N SER A 312 -4.09 -11.09 17.48
CA SER A 312 -2.64 -11.10 17.70
C SER A 312 -2.27 -10.43 19.04
N THR A 313 -2.96 -9.34 19.40
CA THR A 313 -2.79 -8.67 20.71
C THR A 313 -3.12 -9.60 21.87
N THR A 314 -4.23 -10.33 21.79
CA THR A 314 -4.63 -11.30 22.80
C THR A 314 -3.66 -12.48 22.87
N ILE A 315 -3.12 -12.95 21.75
CA ILE A 315 -2.10 -14.02 21.74
C ILE A 315 -0.84 -13.57 22.47
N HIS A 316 -0.34 -12.37 22.20
CA HIS A 316 0.81 -11.82 22.93
C HIS A 316 0.57 -11.78 24.43
N PHE A 317 -0.60 -11.27 24.85
CA PHE A 317 -0.97 -11.20 26.26
C PHE A 317 -1.05 -12.60 26.89
N LEU A 318 -1.75 -13.54 26.25
CA LEU A 318 -1.91 -14.91 26.75
C LEU A 318 -0.60 -15.71 26.76
N ALA A 319 0.35 -15.35 25.90
CA ALA A 319 1.69 -15.92 25.88
C ALA A 319 2.67 -15.22 26.85
N GLY A 320 2.19 -14.32 27.70
CA GLY A 320 2.97 -13.69 28.76
C GLY A 320 3.77 -12.45 28.35
N SER A 321 3.49 -11.87 27.18
CA SER A 321 4.13 -10.60 26.77
C SER A 321 3.68 -9.46 27.68
N LYS A 322 4.61 -8.55 28.02
CA LYS A 322 4.27 -7.33 28.75
C LYS A 322 3.69 -6.31 27.77
N MET A 323 2.43 -5.93 28.00
CA MET A 323 1.73 -4.94 27.18
C MET A 323 2.03 -3.53 27.67
N ILE A 324 2.27 -2.60 26.75
CA ILE A 324 2.56 -1.19 27.05
C ILE A 324 1.66 -0.27 26.22
N GLU A 325 1.16 0.78 26.85
CA GLU A 325 0.43 1.83 26.14
C GLU A 325 1.42 2.80 25.49
N THR A 326 1.25 3.04 24.20
CA THR A 326 2.14 3.86 23.37
C THR A 326 1.36 4.62 22.31
N LYS A 327 1.98 5.62 21.70
CA LYS A 327 1.47 6.32 20.53
C LYS A 327 2.30 5.93 19.31
N MET A 328 1.69 5.22 18.36
CA MET A 328 2.30 4.89 17.07
C MET A 328 1.66 5.72 15.95
N LYS A 329 2.47 6.50 15.23
CA LYS A 329 2.01 7.48 14.22
C LYS A 329 0.85 8.36 14.72
N GLY A 330 0.92 8.73 16.00
CA GLY A 330 -0.08 9.54 16.70
C GLY A 330 -1.36 8.82 17.13
N LEU A 331 -1.55 7.54 16.83
CA LEU A 331 -2.68 6.74 17.31
C LEU A 331 -2.32 6.09 18.65
N ASN A 332 -3.23 6.14 19.63
CA ASN A 332 -3.08 5.36 20.85
C ASN A 332 -3.09 3.87 20.49
N HIS A 333 -2.15 3.11 21.06
CA HIS A 333 -1.91 1.73 20.70
C HIS A 333 -1.36 0.96 21.90
N ILE A 334 -1.81 -0.29 22.04
CA ILE A 334 -1.24 -1.23 23.00
C ILE A 334 -0.18 -2.05 22.27
N ALA A 335 1.09 -1.69 22.48
CA ALA A 335 2.22 -2.44 21.95
C ALA A 335 2.69 -3.50 22.93
N VAL A 336 3.66 -4.30 22.48
CA VAL A 336 4.41 -5.24 23.30
C VAL A 336 5.78 -4.65 23.60
N ASP A 337 6.21 -4.74 24.84
CA ASP A 337 7.61 -4.53 25.21
C ASP A 337 8.45 -5.68 24.66
N LEU A 338 9.12 -5.45 23.53
CA LEU A 338 9.89 -6.48 22.82
C LEU A 338 10.99 -7.10 23.68
N ALA A 339 11.55 -6.36 24.63
CA ALA A 339 12.56 -6.89 25.56
C ALA A 339 11.97 -7.91 26.56
N SER A 340 10.65 -7.92 26.74
CA SER A 340 9.93 -8.84 27.62
C SER A 340 9.50 -10.14 26.95
N VAL A 341 9.60 -10.25 25.63
CA VAL A 341 9.11 -11.40 24.87
C VAL A 341 10.07 -12.58 25.04
N LYS A 342 9.67 -13.55 25.86
CA LYS A 342 10.45 -14.78 26.11
C LYS A 342 10.08 -15.93 25.17
N ASN A 343 8.85 -15.96 24.67
CA ASN A 343 8.36 -17.04 23.84
C ASN A 343 8.89 -16.89 22.39
N PRO A 344 9.68 -17.85 21.87
CA PRO A 344 10.24 -17.75 20.52
C PRO A 344 9.18 -17.81 19.42
N ASP A 345 8.03 -18.42 19.66
CA ASP A 345 6.95 -18.56 18.67
C ASP A 345 6.28 -17.21 18.34
N LEU A 346 6.45 -16.21 19.23
CA LEU A 346 5.92 -14.86 19.03
C LEU A 346 6.75 -13.99 18.07
N LYS A 347 7.94 -14.44 17.64
CA LYS A 347 8.83 -13.64 16.78
C LYS A 347 8.18 -13.18 15.48
N ASN A 348 7.24 -13.97 14.96
CA ASN A 348 6.56 -13.71 13.69
C ASN A 348 5.15 -13.12 13.88
N ILE A 349 4.73 -12.84 15.12
CA ILE A 349 3.45 -12.17 15.39
C ILE A 349 3.73 -10.69 15.59
N THR A 350 3.06 -9.87 14.79
CA THR A 350 3.18 -8.42 14.83
C THR A 350 1.87 -7.81 15.29
N ILE A 351 1.93 -6.84 16.19
CA ILE A 351 0.77 -6.01 16.56
C ILE A 351 0.96 -4.64 15.92
N SER A 352 -0.04 -4.18 15.17
CA SER A 352 -0.04 -2.84 14.58
C SER A 352 -1.35 -2.10 14.90
N PRO A 353 -1.36 -0.75 14.93
CA PRO A 353 -2.57 0.04 15.08
C PRO A 353 -3.34 0.18 13.76
N PHE A 354 -2.80 -0.33 12.66
CA PHE A 354 -3.35 -0.16 11.33
C PHE A 354 -4.33 -1.29 11.01
N ALA A 355 -5.37 -0.98 10.24
CA ALA A 355 -6.40 -1.94 9.85
C ALA A 355 -5.97 -2.87 8.70
N GLN A 356 -4.67 -3.19 8.60
CA GLN A 356 -4.13 -4.16 7.65
C GLN A 356 -3.68 -5.41 8.42
N SER A 357 -4.03 -6.60 7.91
CA SER A 357 -3.58 -7.84 8.55
C SER A 357 -2.11 -8.04 8.24
N GLU A 358 -1.28 -8.03 9.28
CA GLU A 358 0.13 -8.44 9.17
C GLU A 358 0.24 -9.98 9.11
N THR A 359 -0.77 -10.68 9.63
CA THR A 359 -0.82 -12.15 9.66
C THR A 359 -1.32 -12.67 8.30
N ARG A 360 -0.39 -13.24 7.51
CA ARG A 360 -0.64 -13.78 6.15
C ARG A 360 -0.82 -15.29 6.08
N TYR A 361 -0.70 -16.00 7.19
CA TYR A 361 -0.92 -17.44 7.31
C TYR A 361 -1.12 -17.79 8.79
N ILE A 362 -1.72 -18.95 9.08
CA ILE A 362 -1.89 -19.38 10.47
C ILE A 362 -0.52 -19.52 11.14
N THR A 363 -0.34 -18.83 12.26
CA THR A 363 0.88 -18.91 13.06
C THR A 363 0.58 -19.58 14.39
N PRO A 364 1.09 -20.79 14.65
CA PRO A 364 0.91 -21.47 15.93
C PRO A 364 1.86 -20.88 16.99
N VAL A 365 1.33 -20.67 18.19
CA VAL A 365 2.08 -20.21 19.37
C VAL A 365 1.83 -21.19 20.50
N ARG A 366 2.89 -21.87 20.93
CA ARG A 366 2.81 -22.76 22.09
C ARG A 366 2.91 -21.95 23.36
N VAL A 367 1.92 -22.09 24.23
CA VAL A 367 1.90 -21.47 25.56
C VAL A 367 1.96 -22.57 26.61
N ASN A 368 3.04 -22.61 27.39
CA ASN A 368 3.14 -23.46 28.56
C ASN A 368 2.46 -22.77 29.73
N PHE A 369 1.54 -23.46 30.41
CA PHE A 369 0.78 -22.89 31.52
C PHE A 369 1.67 -22.41 32.66
N LYS A 370 2.83 -23.05 32.87
CA LYS A 370 3.80 -22.62 33.88
C LYS A 370 4.41 -21.25 33.59
N ASP A 371 4.68 -20.95 32.31
CA ASP A 371 5.38 -19.73 31.90
C ASP A 371 4.51 -18.48 32.05
N VAL A 372 3.19 -18.68 32.11
CA VAL A 372 2.17 -17.63 32.21
C VAL A 372 1.45 -17.62 33.57
N GLY A 373 1.97 -18.37 34.55
CA GLY A 373 1.45 -18.38 35.92
C GLY A 373 0.08 -19.06 36.08
N ALA A 374 -0.32 -19.95 35.16
CA ALA A 374 -1.56 -20.69 35.28
C ALA A 374 -1.41 -21.88 36.26
N PHE A 375 -2.49 -22.17 37.01
CA PHE A 375 -2.51 -23.22 38.03
C PHE A 375 -2.60 -24.66 37.46
N SER A 376 -2.67 -24.80 36.13
CA SER A 376 -2.77 -26.08 35.42
C SER A 376 -1.41 -26.56 34.91
N LYS A 377 -1.24 -27.89 34.81
CA LYS A 377 -0.09 -28.49 34.10
C LYS A 377 -0.43 -28.64 32.62
N GLY A 378 0.57 -28.47 31.76
CA GLY A 378 0.45 -28.71 30.32
C GLY A 378 0.76 -27.49 29.47
N SER A 379 0.41 -27.58 28.20
CA SER A 379 0.52 -26.49 27.23
C SER A 379 -0.69 -26.46 26.32
N VAL A 380 -0.98 -25.30 25.76
CA VAL A 380 -1.96 -25.12 24.70
C VAL A 380 -1.29 -24.49 23.50
N VAL A 381 -1.80 -24.76 22.30
CA VAL A 381 -1.39 -24.06 21.08
C VAL A 381 -2.46 -23.05 20.73
N LEU A 382 -2.07 -21.78 20.69
CA LEU A 382 -2.90 -20.68 20.21
C LEU A 382 -2.56 -20.44 18.74
N CYS A 383 -3.56 -20.38 17.88
CA CYS A 383 -3.36 -20.12 16.46
C CYS A 383 -3.81 -18.71 16.12
N ASP A 384 -2.87 -17.85 15.71
CA ASP A 384 -3.23 -16.57 15.09
C ASP A 384 -3.68 -16.83 13.66
N SER A 385 -4.91 -16.46 13.32
CA SER A 385 -5.40 -16.52 11.95
C SER A 385 -5.29 -15.16 11.28
N PRO A 386 -5.10 -15.13 9.95
CA PRO A 386 -5.41 -13.95 9.14
C PRO A 386 -6.82 -13.41 9.44
N GLY A 387 -7.02 -12.11 9.28
CA GLY A 387 -8.37 -11.54 9.25
C GLY A 387 -9.20 -12.14 8.12
N PHE A 388 -10.49 -12.38 8.34
CA PHE A 388 -11.40 -12.68 7.23
C PHE A 388 -11.62 -11.45 6.37
N GLU A 389 -11.81 -11.65 5.07
CA GLU A 389 -11.93 -10.58 4.06
C GLU A 389 -10.69 -9.67 4.04
N ASP A 390 -9.50 -10.22 4.30
CA ASP A 390 -8.28 -9.44 4.31
C ASP A 390 -7.97 -8.89 2.92
N THR A 391 -7.70 -7.59 2.84
CA THR A 391 -7.57 -6.85 1.57
C THR A 391 -6.21 -7.07 0.88
N SER A 392 -5.48 -8.10 1.28
CA SER A 392 -4.09 -8.36 0.87
C SER A 392 -3.96 -9.02 -0.51
N GLY A 393 -5.07 -9.34 -1.18
CA GLY A 393 -5.12 -9.93 -2.52
C GLY A 393 -5.88 -11.26 -2.56
N SER A 394 -6.33 -11.67 -3.75
CA SER A 394 -7.06 -12.93 -3.98
C SER A 394 -6.22 -14.16 -3.65
N GLU A 395 -4.90 -14.09 -3.89
CA GLU A 395 -3.92 -15.13 -3.62
C GLU A 395 -3.81 -15.42 -2.14
N VAL A 396 -3.72 -14.35 -1.34
CA VAL A 396 -3.65 -14.42 0.12
C VAL A 396 -4.94 -15.00 0.69
N ASP A 397 -6.10 -14.56 0.19
CA ASP A 397 -7.40 -15.08 0.63
C ASP A 397 -7.56 -16.58 0.32
N ILE A 398 -7.22 -17.02 -0.90
CA ILE A 398 -7.25 -18.43 -1.31
C ILE A 398 -6.29 -19.26 -0.45
N ALA A 399 -5.04 -18.81 -0.31
CA ALA A 399 -4.04 -19.54 0.45
C ALA A 399 -4.39 -19.62 1.95
N ASN A 400 -4.97 -18.56 2.51
CA ASN A 400 -5.48 -18.53 3.88
C ASN A 400 -6.63 -19.50 4.09
N GLY A 401 -7.61 -19.53 3.19
CA GLY A 401 -8.73 -20.46 3.23
C GLY A 401 -8.25 -21.91 3.20
N ILE A 402 -7.37 -22.25 2.24
CA ILE A 402 -6.74 -23.58 2.16
C ILE A 402 -5.98 -23.91 3.44
N GLY A 403 -5.25 -22.93 3.99
CA GLY A 403 -4.44 -23.14 5.18
C GLY A 403 -5.22 -23.35 6.46
N ILE A 404 -6.32 -22.62 6.66
CA ILE A 404 -7.26 -22.85 7.77
C ILE A 404 -7.81 -24.27 7.70
N VAL A 405 -8.30 -24.69 6.53
CA VAL A 405 -8.86 -26.03 6.37
C VAL A 405 -7.82 -27.13 6.62
N ARG A 406 -6.61 -26.99 6.07
CA ARG A 406 -5.53 -27.98 6.25
C ARG A 406 -5.05 -28.05 7.70
N ALA A 407 -4.86 -26.89 8.34
CA ALA A 407 -4.47 -26.81 9.75
C ALA A 407 -5.49 -27.51 10.65
N ILE A 408 -6.78 -27.20 10.48
CA ILE A 408 -7.87 -27.79 11.26
C ILE A 408 -7.93 -29.31 11.08
N LYS A 409 -7.84 -29.81 9.84
CA LYS A 409 -7.95 -31.25 9.54
C LYS A 409 -6.85 -32.11 10.17
N GLY A 410 -5.68 -31.53 10.44
CA GLY A 410 -4.56 -32.25 11.06
C GLY A 410 -4.57 -32.24 12.59
N CYS A 411 -5.41 -31.41 13.22
CA CYS A 411 -5.44 -31.28 14.68
C CYS A 411 -6.19 -32.44 15.35
N GLN A 412 -5.79 -32.79 16.58
CA GLN A 412 -6.53 -33.73 17.42
C GLN A 412 -7.89 -33.14 17.84
N SER A 413 -7.89 -31.86 18.20
CA SER A 413 -9.11 -31.11 18.51
C SER A 413 -8.91 -29.62 18.24
N VAL A 414 -9.98 -28.93 17.87
CA VAL A 414 -9.97 -27.49 17.61
C VAL A 414 -11.06 -26.83 18.43
N ARG A 415 -10.70 -25.79 19.18
CA ARG A 415 -11.64 -24.90 19.87
C ARG A 415 -11.64 -23.53 19.20
N PRO A 416 -12.63 -23.20 18.36
CA PRO A 416 -12.71 -21.88 17.74
C PRO A 416 -13.08 -20.80 18.77
N VAL A 417 -12.34 -19.69 18.75
CA VAL A 417 -12.62 -18.49 19.55
C VAL A 417 -12.88 -17.32 18.60
N ILE A 418 -14.11 -16.84 18.62
CA ILE A 418 -14.60 -15.82 17.70
C ILE A 418 -14.45 -14.43 18.34
N PHE A 419 -13.61 -13.60 17.73
CA PHE A 419 -13.38 -12.21 18.14
C PHE A 419 -14.31 -11.27 17.39
N VAL A 420 -15.18 -10.61 18.14
CA VAL A 420 -16.13 -9.63 17.64
C VAL A 420 -15.78 -8.25 18.20
N SER A 421 -15.22 -7.38 17.35
CA SER A 421 -14.91 -6.01 17.73
C SER A 421 -16.12 -5.11 17.50
N TYR A 422 -16.46 -4.29 18.50
CA TYR A 422 -17.57 -3.33 18.41
C TYR A 422 -17.46 -2.42 17.17
N LYS A 423 -16.27 -1.88 16.89
CA LYS A 423 -16.02 -1.03 15.71
C LYS A 423 -16.18 -1.80 14.39
N ASN A 424 -15.99 -3.11 14.42
CA ASN A 424 -16.05 -3.97 13.23
C ASN A 424 -17.43 -4.60 13.00
N ILE A 425 -18.41 -4.48 13.91
CA ILE A 425 -19.74 -5.08 13.72
C ILE A 425 -20.51 -4.41 12.56
N GLY A 426 -20.27 -3.12 12.31
CA GLY A 426 -20.98 -2.33 11.31
C GLY A 426 -22.39 -1.92 11.76
N ASN A 427 -23.07 -1.08 10.95
CA ASN A 427 -24.35 -0.46 11.32
C ASN A 427 -25.53 -1.46 11.37
N GLN A 428 -25.38 -2.65 10.78
CA GLN A 428 -26.44 -3.67 10.70
C GLN A 428 -25.94 -5.10 10.95
N PHE A 429 -24.86 -5.26 11.72
CA PHE A 429 -24.24 -6.57 12.01
C PHE A 429 -23.77 -7.31 10.76
N GLU A 430 -23.51 -6.61 9.65
CA GLU A 430 -23.12 -7.22 8.37
C GLU A 430 -21.88 -8.11 8.52
N ARG A 431 -20.86 -7.64 9.25
CA ARG A 431 -19.65 -8.43 9.48
C ARG A 431 -19.87 -9.65 10.36
N LEU A 432 -20.85 -9.59 11.27
CA LEU A 432 -21.25 -10.75 12.07
C LEU A 432 -21.97 -11.79 11.18
N LYS A 433 -22.78 -11.33 10.22
CA LYS A 433 -23.41 -12.21 9.22
C LYS A 433 -22.36 -12.86 8.32
N SER A 434 -21.38 -12.12 7.80
CA SER A 434 -20.26 -12.68 7.02
C SER A 434 -19.49 -13.73 7.81
N LEU A 435 -19.16 -13.42 9.08
CA LEU A 435 -18.50 -14.34 10.00
C LEU A 435 -19.32 -15.63 10.19
N ALA A 436 -20.63 -15.52 10.40
CA ALA A 436 -21.51 -16.68 10.52
C ALA A 436 -21.53 -17.54 9.24
N HIS A 437 -21.65 -16.93 8.05
CA HIS A 437 -21.63 -17.66 6.77
C HIS A 437 -20.34 -18.42 6.56
N MET A 438 -19.21 -17.79 6.88
CA MET A 438 -17.90 -18.43 6.74
C MET A 438 -17.72 -19.56 7.76
N LEU A 439 -18.19 -19.42 9.01
CA LEU A 439 -18.15 -20.50 9.99
C LEU A 439 -18.99 -21.71 9.55
N VAL A 440 -20.19 -21.48 9.00
CA VAL A 440 -21.04 -22.53 8.42
C VAL A 440 -20.33 -23.21 7.23
N GLY A 441 -19.65 -22.44 6.38
CA GLY A 441 -18.89 -22.97 5.25
C GLY A 441 -17.66 -23.80 5.67
N LEU A 442 -16.98 -23.41 6.75
CA LEU A 442 -15.83 -24.14 7.28
C LEU A 442 -16.22 -25.41 8.03
N ILE A 443 -17.38 -25.42 8.70
CA ILE A 443 -17.82 -26.50 9.58
C ILE A 443 -19.24 -26.91 9.16
N PRO A 444 -19.37 -27.87 8.23
CA PRO A 444 -20.66 -28.28 7.67
C PRO A 444 -21.68 -28.78 8.71
N THR A 445 -21.21 -29.23 9.88
CA THR A 445 -22.02 -29.70 11.02
C THR A 445 -21.93 -28.76 12.22
N ILE A 446 -21.87 -27.45 11.98
CA ILE A 446 -21.74 -26.44 13.04
C ILE A 446 -22.84 -26.54 14.10
N GLU A 447 -24.03 -27.00 13.72
CA GLU A 447 -25.16 -27.18 14.64
C GLU A 447 -24.89 -28.21 15.73
N ASP A 448 -24.24 -29.31 15.37
CA ASP A 448 -23.87 -30.38 16.30
C ASP A 448 -22.71 -29.97 17.21
N ASN A 449 -21.99 -28.92 16.84
CA ASN A 449 -20.74 -28.50 17.47
C ASN A 449 -20.80 -27.12 18.13
N ARG A 450 -22.01 -26.57 18.34
CA ARG A 450 -22.21 -25.20 18.90
C ARG A 450 -21.46 -24.97 20.22
N ASN A 451 -21.37 -26.00 21.06
CA ASN A 451 -20.71 -25.93 22.38
C ASN A 451 -19.17 -25.84 22.29
N ALA A 452 -18.57 -26.10 21.13
CA ALA A 452 -17.13 -26.00 20.93
C ALA A 452 -16.67 -24.55 20.70
N PHE A 453 -17.58 -23.64 20.37
CA PHE A 453 -17.25 -22.25 20.07
C PHE A 453 -17.19 -21.41 21.34
N SER A 454 -16.31 -20.41 21.34
CA SER A 454 -16.25 -19.39 22.38
C SER A 454 -16.21 -18.02 21.73
N TYR A 455 -16.71 -16.99 22.41
CA TYR A 455 -16.85 -15.65 21.84
C TYR A 455 -16.15 -14.63 22.74
N ILE A 456 -15.40 -13.72 22.13
CA ILE A 456 -14.75 -12.59 22.81
C ILE A 456 -15.23 -11.31 22.14
N PHE A 457 -15.88 -10.46 22.94
CA PHE A 457 -16.35 -9.14 22.50
C PHE A 457 -15.33 -8.09 22.91
N THR A 458 -14.67 -7.47 21.93
CA THR A 458 -13.66 -6.44 22.17
C THR A 458 -14.25 -5.04 21.97
N LYS A 459 -14.07 -4.17 22.95
CA LYS A 459 -14.45 -2.76 22.89
C LYS A 459 -13.19 -1.93 22.74
N ASN A 460 -12.91 -1.46 21.53
CA ASN A 460 -11.89 -0.43 21.36
C ASN A 460 -12.46 0.88 21.89
N LYS A 461 -11.87 1.41 22.96
CA LYS A 461 -12.11 2.78 23.42
C LYS A 461 -11.80 3.80 22.31
#